data_AF-A0A8T5UA16-F1
#
_entry.id   AF-A0A8T5UA16-F1
#
_cell.length_a   1.000
_cell.length_b   1.000
_cell.length_c   1.000
_cell.angle_alpha   90.00
_cell.angle_beta   90.00
_cell.angle_gamma   90.00
#
_symmetry.space_group_name_H-M   'P 1'
#
loop_
_entity.id
_entity.type
_entity.pdbx_description
1 polymer ?
#
loop_
_entity_poly.entity_id
_entity_poly.type
_entity_poly.pdbx_seq_one_letter_code
_entity_poly.pdbx_strand_id
1 'polypeptide(L)'
;MEKRNLGYFLLVIGFIFLIISFMTIWALTINWVPSNGIYLLFTIPLLIFSTSTLISAVFLIYQDHLNNIIKGLILILDGLIPTFTPIYALFDPRLQPFSDIRGMVLIPLFLVGVFIIIYGIGWLVIDKYVTIKLRKKLNKILGSISIGIGTLNSIFFIVVLNYDASQPLLVTWLLVGAILIVFGIILVFKKVESAKIQSRRKKR
;
A
#
# COMPACT_ATOMS: atom_id res chain seq x y z
N MET A 1 13.25 10.12 -8.77
CA MET A 1 12.12 9.18 -8.85
C MET A 1 11.08 9.83 -9.70
N GLU A 2 10.64 9.14 -10.76
CA GLU A 2 9.51 9.62 -11.52
C GLU A 2 8.26 9.49 -10.67
N LYS A 3 7.63 10.64 -10.42
CA LYS A 3 6.39 10.80 -9.65
C LYS A 3 5.31 9.83 -10.15
N ARG A 4 5.31 9.58 -11.46
CA ARG A 4 4.41 8.67 -12.16
C ARG A 4 4.49 7.22 -11.69
N ASN A 5 5.67 6.67 -11.38
CA ASN A 5 5.79 5.27 -10.94
C ASN A 5 5.10 5.01 -9.61
N LEU A 6 5.16 5.98 -8.68
CA LEU A 6 4.45 5.89 -7.41
C LEU A 6 2.94 6.05 -7.61
N GLY A 7 2.54 6.98 -8.47
CA GLY A 7 1.15 7.14 -8.86
C GLY A 7 0.57 5.87 -9.46
N TYR A 8 1.28 5.21 -10.38
CA TYR A 8 0.86 3.91 -10.93
C TYR A 8 0.78 2.81 -9.87
N PHE A 9 1.74 2.76 -8.94
CA PHE A 9 1.69 1.80 -7.83
C PHE A 9 0.44 1.98 -6.96
N LEU A 10 0.16 3.22 -6.54
CA LEU A 10 -1.04 3.54 -5.77
C LEU A 10 -2.31 3.27 -6.57
N LEU A 11 -2.31 3.55 -7.88
CA LEU A 11 -3.45 3.27 -8.75
C LEU A 11 -3.79 1.79 -8.73
N VAL A 12 -2.80 0.92 -8.94
CA VAL A 12 -3.01 -0.54 -8.99
C VAL A 12 -3.43 -1.06 -7.61
N ILE A 13 -2.80 -0.62 -6.53
CA ILE A 13 -3.18 -1.00 -5.16
C ILE A 13 -4.61 -0.55 -4.84
N GLY A 14 -4.96 0.69 -5.20
CA GLY A 14 -6.29 1.25 -5.00
C GLY A 14 -7.35 0.43 -5.73
N PHE A 15 -7.12 0.05 -6.98
CA PHE A 15 -8.05 -0.80 -7.72
C PHE A 15 -8.22 -2.19 -7.09
N ILE A 16 -7.16 -2.82 -6.61
CA ILE A 16 -7.25 -4.13 -5.97
C ILE A 16 -8.10 -4.06 -4.71
N PHE A 17 -7.82 -3.09 -3.84
CA PHE A 17 -8.61 -2.92 -2.61
C PHE A 17 -10.05 -2.48 -2.88
N LEU A 18 -10.30 -1.75 -3.96
CA LEU A 18 -11.65 -1.40 -4.39
C LEU A 18 -12.43 -2.64 -4.83
N ILE A 19 -11.82 -3.50 -5.67
CA ILE A 19 -12.42 -4.77 -6.10
C ILE A 19 -12.71 -5.66 -4.90
N ILE A 20 -11.75 -5.79 -3.97
CA ILE A 20 -11.95 -6.55 -2.72
C ILE A 20 -13.17 -6.00 -1.96
N SER A 21 -13.25 -4.69 -1.82
CA SER A 21 -14.34 -4.04 -1.08
C SER A 21 -15.69 -4.31 -1.75
N PHE A 22 -15.79 -4.17 -3.08
CA PHE A 22 -17.03 -4.47 -3.81
C PHE A 22 -17.41 -5.95 -3.77
N MET A 23 -16.46 -6.86 -3.94
CA MET A 23 -16.73 -8.30 -3.85
C MET A 23 -17.23 -8.67 -2.45
N THR A 24 -16.69 -8.03 -1.41
CA THR A 24 -17.12 -8.26 -0.02
C THR A 24 -18.53 -7.70 0.21
N ILE A 25 -18.83 -6.47 -0.23
CA ILE A 25 -20.20 -5.90 -0.16
C ILE A 25 -21.19 -6.80 -0.91
N TRP A 26 -20.85 -7.20 -2.13
CA TRP A 26 -21.70 -8.04 -2.97
C TRP A 26 -22.00 -9.39 -2.34
N ALA A 27 -20.98 -10.06 -1.79
CA ALA A 27 -21.13 -11.33 -1.08
C ALA A 27 -22.05 -11.20 0.14
N LEU A 28 -21.97 -10.07 0.86
CA LEU A 28 -22.83 -9.79 2.01
C LEU A 28 -24.27 -9.54 1.61
N THR A 29 -24.51 -8.84 0.49
CA THR A 29 -25.87 -8.55 0.01
C THR A 29 -26.64 -9.76 -0.50
N ILE A 30 -25.98 -10.78 -1.05
CA ILE A 30 -26.66 -11.98 -1.61
C ILE A 30 -26.98 -13.02 -0.53
N ASN A 31 -26.09 -13.20 0.45
CA ASN A 31 -26.22 -14.21 1.52
C ASN A 31 -26.13 -13.55 2.91
N TRP A 32 -27.01 -12.58 3.17
CA TRP A 32 -26.95 -11.81 4.41
C TRP A 32 -27.29 -12.66 5.64
N VAL A 33 -26.28 -12.89 6.48
CA VAL A 33 -26.43 -13.42 7.84
C VAL A 33 -25.95 -12.33 8.81
N PRO A 34 -26.65 -12.01 9.90
CA PRO A 34 -26.25 -10.95 10.83
C PRO A 34 -24.83 -11.08 11.39
N SER A 35 -24.32 -12.31 11.54
CA SER A 35 -22.93 -12.60 11.92
C SER A 35 -21.90 -12.08 10.93
N ASN A 36 -22.29 -11.91 9.66
CA ASN A 36 -21.44 -11.40 8.59
C ASN A 36 -21.39 -9.87 8.56
N GLY A 37 -22.20 -9.17 9.36
CA GLY A 37 -22.13 -7.71 9.51
C GLY A 37 -20.77 -7.20 10.00
N ILE A 38 -19.97 -8.08 10.63
CA ILE A 38 -18.58 -7.84 11.00
C ILE A 38 -17.69 -7.57 9.78
N TYR A 39 -17.96 -8.18 8.62
CA TYR A 39 -17.18 -7.92 7.40
C TYR A 39 -17.36 -6.48 6.91
N LEU A 40 -18.53 -5.83 7.14
CA LEU A 40 -18.73 -4.41 6.82
C LEU A 40 -17.77 -3.49 7.59
N LEU A 41 -17.40 -3.84 8.83
CA LEU A 41 -16.44 -3.06 9.63
C LEU A 41 -15.05 -3.01 8.98
N PHE A 42 -14.71 -3.98 8.14
CA PHE A 42 -13.48 -3.98 7.34
C PHE A 42 -13.68 -3.35 5.98
N THR A 43 -14.82 -3.64 5.36
CA THR A 43 -15.07 -3.23 3.98
C THR A 43 -15.23 -1.73 3.85
N ILE A 44 -15.87 -1.04 4.80
CA ILE A 44 -16.06 0.41 4.73
C ILE A 44 -14.72 1.15 4.80
N PRO A 45 -13.83 0.90 5.79
CA PRO A 45 -12.50 1.50 5.79
C PRO A 45 -11.67 1.15 4.55
N LEU A 46 -11.78 -0.07 4.04
CA LEU A 46 -11.06 -0.50 2.83
C LEU A 46 -11.59 0.20 1.57
N LEU A 47 -12.89 0.47 1.49
CA LEU A 47 -13.52 1.24 0.42
C LEU A 47 -13.06 2.71 0.46
N ILE A 48 -13.03 3.30 1.66
CA ILE A 48 -12.55 4.68 1.85
C ILE A 48 -11.06 4.77 1.46
N PHE A 49 -10.24 3.83 1.93
CA PHE A 49 -8.82 3.77 1.59
C PHE A 49 -8.58 3.59 0.09
N SER A 50 -9.25 2.64 -0.55
CA SER A 50 -9.09 2.39 -1.98
C SER A 50 -9.51 3.61 -2.81
N THR A 51 -10.61 4.26 -2.44
CA THR A 51 -11.08 5.48 -3.11
C THR A 51 -10.10 6.64 -2.91
N SER A 52 -9.63 6.88 -1.68
CA SER A 52 -8.65 7.95 -1.40
C SER A 52 -7.34 7.69 -2.15
N THR A 53 -6.87 6.44 -2.14
CA THR A 53 -5.63 6.01 -2.81
C THR A 53 -5.73 6.20 -4.33
N LEU A 54 -6.88 5.91 -4.93
CA LEU A 54 -7.12 6.15 -6.37
C LEU A 54 -7.10 7.65 -6.70
N ILE A 55 -7.74 8.48 -5.87
CA ILE A 55 -7.71 9.94 -6.03
C ILE A 55 -6.27 10.44 -5.93
N SER A 56 -5.55 10.05 -4.88
CA SER A 56 -4.13 10.36 -4.66
C SER A 56 -3.25 9.91 -5.83
N ALA A 57 -3.49 8.73 -6.37
CA ALA A 57 -2.78 8.18 -7.52
C ALA A 57 -2.96 9.07 -8.76
N VAL A 58 -4.19 9.46 -9.08
CA VAL A 58 -4.50 10.37 -10.19
C VAL A 58 -3.80 11.72 -9.98
N PHE A 59 -3.88 12.29 -8.77
CA PHE A 59 -3.17 13.53 -8.45
C PHE A 59 -1.65 13.41 -8.67
N LEU A 60 -1.04 12.30 -8.26
CA LEU A 60 0.41 12.07 -8.41
C LEU A 60 0.85 11.80 -9.84
N ILE A 61 -0.01 11.23 -10.68
CA ILE A 61 0.27 10.96 -12.11
C ILE A 61 0.16 12.25 -12.93
N TYR A 62 -0.91 13.02 -12.72
CA TYR A 62 -1.26 14.15 -13.60
C TYR A 62 -0.69 15.50 -13.14
N GLN A 63 -0.44 15.72 -11.85
CA GLN A 63 0.14 16.99 -11.39
C GLN A 63 1.67 16.93 -11.27
N ASP A 64 2.33 17.35 -12.35
CA ASP A 64 3.79 17.47 -12.40
C ASP A 64 4.34 18.55 -11.44
N HIS A 65 3.53 19.55 -11.06
CA HIS A 65 3.94 20.67 -10.21
C HIS A 65 3.77 20.46 -8.69
N LEU A 66 3.20 19.34 -8.24
CA LEU A 66 3.01 19.11 -6.81
C LEU A 66 4.35 19.15 -6.05
N ASN A 67 4.38 19.96 -4.99
CA ASN A 67 5.49 20.05 -4.06
C ASN A 67 5.73 18.69 -3.38
N ASN A 68 6.99 18.31 -3.16
CA ASN A 68 7.38 17.06 -2.51
C ASN A 68 6.80 16.95 -1.08
N ILE A 69 6.60 18.09 -0.42
CA ILE A 69 5.91 18.16 0.89
C ILE A 69 4.48 17.66 0.79
N ILE A 70 3.70 18.17 -0.16
CA ILE A 70 2.30 17.79 -0.35
C ILE A 70 2.19 16.30 -0.71
N LYS A 71 3.13 15.79 -1.52
CA LYS A 71 3.20 14.36 -1.84
C LYS A 71 3.47 13.49 -0.61
N GLY A 72 4.43 13.89 0.21
CA GLY A 72 4.72 13.20 1.45
C GLY A 72 3.51 13.16 2.38
N LEU A 73 2.78 14.26 2.49
CA LEU A 73 1.55 14.34 3.27
C LEU A 73 0.44 13.45 2.72
N ILE A 74 0.19 13.45 1.40
CA ILE A 74 -0.79 12.57 0.76
C ILE A 74 -0.48 11.11 1.09
N LEU A 75 0.78 10.69 0.96
CA LEU A 75 1.21 9.33 1.26
C LEU A 75 1.01 8.98 2.74
N ILE A 76 1.39 9.89 3.65
CA ILE A 76 1.18 9.65 5.08
C ILE A 76 -0.30 9.45 5.37
N LEU A 77 -1.17 10.32 4.84
CA LEU A 77 -2.62 10.23 5.03
C LEU A 77 -3.20 8.92 4.46
N ASP A 78 -2.82 8.54 3.24
CA ASP A 78 -3.23 7.28 2.64
C ASP A 78 -2.77 6.08 3.48
N GLY A 79 -1.57 6.14 4.06
CA GLY A 79 -1.05 5.07 4.90
C GLY A 79 -1.73 4.92 6.27
N LEU A 80 -2.46 5.94 6.77
CA LEU A 80 -3.11 5.86 8.09
C LEU A 80 -4.24 4.82 8.10
N ILE A 81 -5.11 4.82 7.08
CA ILE A 81 -6.28 3.93 7.03
C ILE A 81 -5.88 2.44 7.07
N PRO A 82 -4.97 1.93 6.20
CA PRO A 82 -4.53 0.54 6.23
C PRO A 82 -3.66 0.22 7.46
N THR A 83 -3.19 1.23 8.21
CA THR A 83 -2.50 1.02 9.50
C THR A 83 -3.50 0.87 10.65
N PHE A 84 -4.48 1.77 10.77
CA PHE A 84 -5.42 1.77 11.90
C PHE A 84 -6.55 0.74 11.75
N THR A 85 -6.96 0.41 10.53
CA THR A 85 -8.03 -0.57 10.29
C THR A 85 -7.68 -1.96 10.86
N PRO A 86 -6.48 -2.51 10.59
CA PRO A 86 -5.97 -3.71 11.26
C PRO A 86 -5.95 -3.63 12.79
N ILE A 87 -5.45 -2.52 13.34
CA ILE A 87 -5.33 -2.34 14.80
C ILE A 87 -6.72 -2.42 15.42
N TYR A 88 -7.67 -1.62 14.92
CA TYR A 88 -9.05 -1.62 15.42
C TYR A 88 -9.66 -3.02 15.39
N ALA A 89 -9.49 -3.73 14.29
CA ALA A 89 -10.04 -5.05 14.11
C ALA A 89 -9.38 -6.16 14.94
N LEU A 90 -8.08 -6.05 15.23
CA LEU A 90 -7.38 -6.99 16.12
C LEU A 90 -7.90 -6.89 17.56
N PHE A 91 -8.27 -5.69 18.00
CA PHE A 91 -8.79 -5.43 19.34
C PHE A 91 -10.32 -5.52 19.47
N ASP A 92 -11.04 -5.76 18.38
CA ASP A 92 -12.50 -5.98 18.44
C ASP A 92 -12.81 -7.40 18.99
N PRO A 93 -13.47 -7.52 20.15
CA PRO A 93 -13.81 -8.80 20.75
C PRO A 93 -14.84 -9.60 19.95
N ARG A 94 -15.64 -8.94 19.09
CA ARG A 94 -16.63 -9.62 18.24
C ARG A 94 -15.97 -10.50 17.18
N LEU A 95 -14.71 -10.22 16.89
CA LEU A 95 -13.89 -10.88 15.88
C LEU A 95 -13.00 -12.00 16.44
N GLN A 96 -13.08 -12.25 17.75
CA GLN A 96 -12.30 -13.28 18.44
C GLN A 96 -12.47 -14.71 17.87
N PRO A 97 -13.66 -15.13 17.39
CA PRO A 97 -13.84 -16.45 16.75
C PRO A 97 -13.05 -16.65 15.46
N PHE A 98 -12.59 -15.56 14.82
CA PHE A 98 -11.83 -15.58 13.57
C PHE A 98 -10.35 -15.20 13.78
N SER A 99 -9.85 -15.31 15.01
CA SER A 99 -8.56 -14.75 15.43
C SER A 99 -7.36 -15.17 14.56
N ASP A 100 -7.28 -16.43 14.14
CA ASP A 100 -6.18 -16.95 13.33
C ASP A 100 -6.17 -16.40 11.90
N ILE A 101 -7.31 -16.46 11.19
CA ILE A 101 -7.46 -15.94 9.82
C ILE A 101 -7.34 -14.42 9.81
N ARG A 102 -7.85 -13.77 10.85
CA ARG A 102 -7.78 -12.32 11.04
C ARG A 102 -6.34 -11.83 11.12
N GLY A 103 -5.48 -12.48 11.90
CA GLY A 103 -4.07 -12.11 11.98
C GLY A 103 -3.37 -12.21 10.62
N MET A 104 -3.62 -13.31 9.89
CA MET A 104 -2.98 -13.58 8.60
C MET A 104 -3.36 -12.59 7.50
N VAL A 105 -4.57 -12.03 7.54
CA VAL A 105 -5.04 -11.03 6.57
C VAL A 105 -4.70 -9.59 7.00
N LEU A 106 -4.79 -9.28 8.30
CA LEU A 106 -4.62 -7.92 8.80
C LEU A 106 -3.16 -7.51 8.97
N ILE A 107 -2.25 -8.44 9.27
CA ILE A 107 -0.82 -8.13 9.39
C ILE A 107 -0.25 -7.62 8.05
N PRO A 108 -0.49 -8.25 6.89
CA PRO A 108 -0.08 -7.69 5.61
C PRO A 108 -0.66 -6.31 5.32
N LEU A 109 -1.94 -6.08 5.62
CA LEU A 109 -2.58 -4.77 5.45
C LEU A 109 -1.87 -3.68 6.29
N PHE A 110 -1.57 -4.01 7.55
CA PHE A 110 -0.86 -3.13 8.47
C PHE A 110 0.54 -2.79 7.95
N LEU A 111 1.28 -3.79 7.46
CA LEU A 111 2.62 -3.59 6.91
C LEU A 111 2.61 -2.72 5.65
N VAL A 112 1.60 -2.87 4.79
CA VAL A 112 1.40 -1.97 3.64
C VAL A 112 1.17 -0.53 4.10
N GLY A 113 0.33 -0.32 5.11
CA GLY A 113 0.10 1.02 5.66
C GLY A 113 1.36 1.65 6.24
N VAL A 114 2.08 0.92 7.07
CA VAL A 114 3.37 1.36 7.63
C VAL A 114 4.37 1.67 6.53
N PHE A 115 4.45 0.85 5.48
CA PHE A 115 5.32 1.10 4.34
C PHE A 115 4.99 2.42 3.64
N ILE A 116 3.71 2.68 3.35
CA ILE A 116 3.28 3.93 2.69
C ILE A 116 3.63 5.15 3.58
N ILE A 117 3.44 5.06 4.90
CA ILE A 117 3.81 6.13 5.84
C ILE A 117 5.31 6.40 5.81
N ILE A 118 6.15 5.35 5.95
CA ILE A 118 7.61 5.48 5.92
C ILE A 118 8.06 6.09 4.58
N TYR A 119 7.44 5.65 3.48
CA TYR A 119 7.72 6.17 2.15
C TYR A 119 7.34 7.66 2.04
N GLY A 120 6.20 8.07 2.60
CA GLY A 120 5.76 9.47 2.69
C GLY A 120 6.72 10.34 3.51
N ILE A 121 7.17 9.87 4.67
CA ILE A 121 8.19 10.54 5.49
C ILE A 121 9.49 10.72 4.69
N GLY A 122 9.90 9.70 3.93
CA GLY A 122 11.04 9.78 3.01
C GLY A 122 10.93 10.97 2.05
N TRP A 123 9.75 11.20 1.47
CA TRP A 123 9.51 12.34 0.57
C TRP A 123 9.60 13.71 1.27
N LEU A 124 9.16 13.81 2.53
CA LEU A 124 9.27 15.05 3.31
C LEU A 124 10.73 15.42 3.61
N VAL A 125 11.57 14.42 3.90
CA VAL A 125 12.98 14.62 4.27
C VAL A 125 13.87 14.89 3.05
N ILE A 126 13.55 14.26 1.92
CA ILE A 126 14.37 14.28 0.70
C ILE A 126 14.54 15.69 0.08
N ASP A 127 13.60 16.60 0.29
CA ASP A 127 13.68 17.95 -0.31
C ASP A 127 14.47 18.95 0.52
N LYS A 128 14.60 18.72 1.83
CA LYS A 128 15.29 19.67 2.73
C LYS A 128 16.77 19.36 2.97
N TYR A 129 17.19 18.09 2.95
CA TYR A 129 18.52 17.73 3.52
C TYR A 129 19.32 16.64 2.78
N VAL A 130 18.89 16.14 1.62
CA VAL A 130 19.37 14.84 1.11
C VAL A 130 20.19 14.94 -0.18
N THR A 131 21.45 14.51 -0.11
CA THR A 131 22.33 14.34 -1.28
C THR A 131 21.85 13.20 -2.21
N ILE A 132 22.24 13.22 -3.48
CA ILE A 132 21.90 12.15 -4.47
C ILE A 132 22.28 10.76 -3.96
N LYS A 133 23.42 10.63 -3.26
CA LYS A 133 23.92 9.36 -2.71
C LYS A 133 22.98 8.81 -1.64
N LEU A 134 22.49 9.67 -0.74
CA LEU A 134 21.57 9.28 0.33
C LEU A 134 20.17 8.94 -0.22
N ARG A 135 19.69 9.67 -1.25
CA ARG A 135 18.45 9.33 -1.97
C ARG A 135 18.50 7.93 -2.61
N LYS A 136 19.63 7.58 -3.25
CA LYS A 136 19.84 6.22 -3.80
C LYS A 136 19.82 5.15 -2.70
N LYS A 137 20.43 5.42 -1.55
CA LYS A 137 20.44 4.50 -0.41
C LYS A 137 19.03 4.29 0.16
N LEU A 138 18.27 5.37 0.36
CA LEU A 138 16.89 5.32 0.83
C LEU A 138 16.00 4.51 -0.12
N ASN A 139 16.10 4.75 -1.43
CA ASN A 139 15.32 3.99 -2.42
C ASN A 139 15.62 2.49 -2.38
N LYS A 140 16.89 2.10 -2.21
CA LYS A 140 17.26 0.68 -2.05
C LYS A 140 16.69 0.06 -0.78
N ILE A 141 16.74 0.78 0.33
CA ILE A 141 16.17 0.32 1.61
C ILE A 141 14.66 0.15 1.47
N LEU A 142 13.95 1.17 0.98
CA LEU A 142 12.50 1.12 0.75
C LEU A 142 12.12 0.01 -0.24
N GLY A 143 12.90 -0.17 -1.30
CA GLY A 143 12.67 -1.26 -2.25
C GLY A 143 12.84 -2.64 -1.63
N SER A 144 13.84 -2.82 -0.77
CA SER A 144 14.07 -4.08 -0.05
C SER A 144 12.95 -4.37 0.95
N ILE A 145 12.48 -3.33 1.67
CA ILE A 145 11.33 -3.43 2.58
C ILE A 145 10.08 -3.85 1.80
N SER A 146 9.80 -3.22 0.64
CA SER A 146 8.65 -3.57 -0.21
C SER A 146 8.70 -5.04 -0.67
N ILE A 147 9.88 -5.52 -1.09
CA ILE A 147 10.06 -6.94 -1.47
C ILE A 147 9.80 -7.86 -0.26
N GLY A 148 10.33 -7.51 0.92
CA GLY A 148 10.13 -8.28 2.15
C GLY A 148 8.65 -8.39 2.52
N ILE A 149 7.92 -7.27 2.52
CA ILE A 149 6.47 -7.25 2.78
C ILE A 149 5.73 -8.07 1.74
N GLY A 150 6.05 -7.90 0.45
CA GLY A 150 5.40 -8.66 -0.62
C GLY A 150 5.62 -10.17 -0.50
N THR A 151 6.84 -10.59 -0.15
CA THR A 151 7.20 -12.00 0.06
C THR A 151 6.47 -12.58 1.27
N LEU A 152 6.45 -11.86 2.39
CA LEU A 152 5.72 -12.25 3.59
C LEU A 152 4.22 -12.40 3.30
N ASN A 153 3.64 -11.47 2.55
CA ASN A 153 2.24 -11.53 2.12
C ASN A 153 1.96 -12.76 1.23
N SER A 154 2.88 -13.11 0.31
CA SER A 154 2.77 -14.34 -0.48
C SER A 154 2.87 -15.61 0.37
N ILE A 155 3.71 -15.62 1.42
CA ILE A 155 3.80 -16.76 2.35
C ILE A 155 2.48 -16.91 3.12
N PHE A 156 1.94 -15.82 3.66
CA PHE A 156 0.64 -15.84 4.36
C PHE A 156 -0.48 -16.34 3.45
N PHE A 157 -0.51 -15.92 2.19
CA PHE A 157 -1.46 -16.43 1.21
C PHE A 157 -1.35 -17.96 1.01
N ILE A 158 -0.15 -18.50 0.88
CA ILE A 158 0.07 -19.95 0.74
C ILE A 158 -0.43 -20.69 1.99
N VAL A 159 -0.15 -20.16 3.18
CA VAL A 159 -0.59 -20.77 4.45
C VAL A 159 -2.12 -20.79 4.54
N VAL A 160 -2.80 -19.68 4.20
CA VAL A 160 -4.26 -19.64 4.30
C VAL A 160 -4.93 -20.47 3.20
N LEU A 161 -4.37 -20.55 1.99
CA LEU A 161 -4.86 -21.47 0.95
C LEU A 161 -4.90 -22.93 1.41
N ASN A 162 -3.92 -23.35 2.23
CA ASN A 162 -3.89 -24.71 2.79
C ASN A 162 -4.92 -24.93 3.90
N TYR A 163 -5.46 -23.85 4.49
CA TYR A 163 -6.47 -23.91 5.55
C TYR A 163 -7.90 -23.80 4.99
N ASP A 164 -8.14 -22.87 4.06
CA ASP A 164 -9.44 -22.65 3.44
C ASP A 164 -9.29 -21.98 2.06
N ALA A 165 -9.23 -22.81 1.01
CA ALA A 165 -9.08 -22.37 -0.36
C ALA A 165 -10.35 -21.70 -0.96
N SER A 166 -11.48 -21.74 -0.24
CA SER A 166 -12.75 -21.25 -0.75
C SER A 166 -12.88 -19.72 -0.70
N GLN A 167 -11.94 -19.02 -0.05
CA GLN A 167 -12.05 -17.58 0.17
C GLN A 167 -11.51 -16.75 -1.01
N PRO A 168 -12.36 -16.13 -1.85
CA PRO A 168 -11.93 -15.32 -2.99
C PRO A 168 -11.08 -14.10 -2.60
N LEU A 169 -11.17 -13.67 -1.34
CA LEU A 169 -10.31 -12.66 -0.73
C LEU A 169 -8.82 -13.03 -0.81
N LEU A 170 -8.47 -14.32 -0.85
CA LEU A 170 -7.08 -14.74 -0.84
C LEU A 170 -6.34 -14.43 -2.14
N VAL A 171 -6.96 -14.68 -3.30
CA VAL A 171 -6.29 -14.48 -4.61
C VAL A 171 -5.90 -13.01 -4.82
N THR A 172 -6.71 -12.10 -4.29
CA THR A 172 -6.43 -10.66 -4.36
C THR A 172 -5.28 -10.23 -3.42
N TRP A 173 -5.03 -10.95 -2.32
CA TRP A 173 -3.85 -10.74 -1.47
C TRP A 173 -2.53 -11.16 -2.13
N LEU A 174 -2.53 -12.24 -2.92
CA LEU A 174 -1.38 -12.62 -3.73
C LEU A 174 -0.99 -11.52 -4.72
N LEU A 175 -1.99 -10.89 -5.35
CA LEU A 175 -1.77 -9.76 -6.27
C LEU A 175 -1.10 -8.58 -5.57
N VAL A 176 -1.55 -8.23 -4.36
CA VAL A 176 -0.88 -7.19 -3.53
C VAL A 176 0.58 -7.55 -3.27
N GLY A 177 0.86 -8.81 -2.91
CA GLY A 177 2.23 -9.31 -2.70
C GLY A 177 3.10 -9.17 -3.95
N ALA A 178 2.61 -9.62 -5.10
CA ALA A 178 3.30 -9.53 -6.38
C ALA A 178 3.62 -8.07 -6.76
N ILE A 179 2.67 -7.15 -6.57
CA ILE A 179 2.85 -5.72 -6.88
C ILE A 179 3.90 -5.09 -5.97
N LEU A 180 3.92 -5.42 -4.69
CA LEU A 180 4.95 -4.94 -3.75
C LEU A 180 6.34 -5.43 -4.13
N ILE A 181 6.46 -6.67 -4.61
CA ILE A 181 7.74 -7.23 -5.09
C ILE A 181 8.17 -6.48 -6.35
N VAL A 182 7.30 -6.35 -7.36
CA VAL A 182 7.60 -5.65 -8.62
C VAL A 182 7.98 -4.19 -8.35
N PHE A 183 7.21 -3.50 -7.51
CA PHE A 183 7.51 -2.14 -7.11
C PHE A 183 8.86 -2.05 -6.40
N GLY A 184 9.15 -2.95 -5.46
CA GLY A 184 10.42 -2.99 -4.77
C GLY A 184 11.62 -3.26 -5.69
N ILE A 185 11.48 -4.12 -6.69
CA ILE A 185 12.49 -4.33 -7.75
C ILE A 185 12.72 -3.02 -8.51
N ILE A 186 11.65 -2.34 -8.94
CA ILE A 186 11.76 -1.03 -9.61
C ILE A 186 12.51 -0.03 -8.71
N LEU A 187 12.23 0.00 -7.41
CA LEU A 187 12.90 0.88 -6.46
C LEU A 187 14.39 0.60 -6.31
N VAL A 188 14.80 -0.67 -6.29
CA VAL A 188 16.20 -1.09 -6.12
C VAL A 188 17.03 -0.84 -7.39
N PHE A 189 16.47 -1.18 -8.56
CA PHE A 189 17.22 -1.20 -9.82
C PHE A 189 17.10 0.10 -10.63
N LYS A 190 16.07 0.92 -10.44
CA LYS A 190 15.90 2.15 -11.24
C LYS A 190 16.98 3.19 -10.91
N LYS A 191 17.69 3.67 -11.93
CA LYS A 191 18.64 4.78 -11.83
C LYS A 191 17.90 6.03 -11.34
N VAL A 192 18.40 6.64 -10.26
CA VAL A 192 17.94 7.97 -9.81
C VAL A 192 18.41 9.01 -10.82
N GLU A 193 17.52 9.47 -11.69
CA GLU A 193 17.82 10.51 -12.67
C GLU A 193 18.22 11.82 -12.00
N SER A 194 19.37 12.34 -12.44
CA SER A 194 20.03 13.55 -11.98
C SER A 194 19.69 14.76 -12.87
N ALA A 195 18.41 14.98 -13.20
CA ALA A 195 18.05 16.01 -14.17
C ALA A 195 18.30 17.47 -13.68
N LYS A 196 18.47 17.70 -12.37
CA LYS A 196 18.62 19.07 -11.82
C LYS A 196 20.05 19.55 -11.55
N ILE A 197 21.07 18.69 -11.63
CA ILE A 197 22.47 19.11 -11.35
C ILE A 197 23.26 19.39 -12.63
N GLN A 198 22.94 18.75 -13.76
CA GLN A 198 23.67 18.98 -15.01
C GLN A 198 23.39 20.36 -15.65
N SER A 199 22.19 20.94 -15.47
CA SER A 199 21.88 22.25 -16.08
C SER A 199 22.52 23.45 -15.36
N ARG A 200 22.89 23.32 -14.07
CA ARG A 200 23.63 24.37 -13.35
C ARG A 200 25.14 24.32 -13.57
N ARG A 201 25.71 23.15 -13.90
CA ARG A 201 27.14 23.01 -14.23
C ARG A 201 27.46 23.36 -15.69
N LYS A 202 26.48 23.34 -16.59
CA LYS A 202 26.67 23.75 -17.99
C LYS A 202 26.52 25.27 -18.23
N LYS A 203 26.21 26.04 -17.18
CA LYS A 203 25.99 27.50 -17.21
C LYS A 203 27.00 28.29 -16.35
N ARG A 204 28.08 27.66 -15.89
CA ARG A 204 29.20 28.34 -15.24
C ARG A 204 30.47 28.06 -16.02
#